data_AF-A0A7C7RJC8-F1
#
_entry.id   AF-A0A7C7RJC8-F1
#
_cell.length_a   1.000
_cell.length_b   1.000
_cell.length_c   1.000
_cell.angle_alpha   90.00
_cell.angle_beta   90.00
_cell.angle_gamma   90.00
#
_symmetry.space_group_name_H-M   'P 1'
#
loop_
_entity.id
_entity.type
_entity.pdbx_description
1 polymer ?
#
loop_
_entity_poly.entity_id
_entity_poly.type
_entity_poly.pdbx_seq_one_letter_code
_entity_poly.pdbx_strand_id
1 'polypeptide(L)'
;MAVRAGYVAKPAKKRYHRKPSSVLLEAGKESILIDAGTADLANRFPIGSLSRILLTHYYVDHVQGFVHLRWGCNKTIPVNGRGRIKSICS
;
A
#
# COMPACT_ATOMS: atom_id res chain seq x y z
N MET A 1 -10.45 -21.06 38.01
CA MET A 1 -9.83 -21.58 36.78
C MET A 1 -9.45 -20.41 35.89
N ALA A 2 -8.17 -20.23 35.59
CA ALA A 2 -7.70 -19.18 34.69
C ALA A 2 -6.76 -19.82 33.66
N VAL A 3 -7.16 -19.82 32.39
CA VAL A 3 -6.31 -20.28 31.29
C VAL A 3 -5.78 -19.04 30.59
N ARG A 4 -4.54 -18.64 30.92
CA ARG A 4 -3.78 -17.65 30.12
C ARG A 4 -3.10 -18.41 28.98
N ALA A 5 -3.78 -18.50 27.83
CA ALA A 5 -3.13 -18.90 26.59
C ALA A 5 -2.40 -17.67 26.00
N GLY A 6 -1.22 -17.37 26.53
CA GLY A 6 -0.33 -16.35 25.97
C GLY A 6 0.70 -17.00 25.07
N TYR A 7 0.42 -17.13 23.77
CA TYR A 7 1.50 -17.31 22.79
C TYR A 7 2.20 -15.97 22.60
N VAL A 8 3.20 -15.68 23.44
CA VAL A 8 4.08 -14.53 23.19
C VAL A 8 5.02 -14.94 22.06
N ALA A 9 4.61 -14.66 20.82
CA ALA A 9 5.48 -14.80 19.66
C ALA A 9 6.76 -13.99 19.92
N LYS A 10 7.91 -14.66 19.93
CA LYS A 10 9.22 -13.98 19.92
C LYS A 10 9.23 -13.00 18.74
N PRO A 11 9.59 -11.72 18.91
CA PRO A 11 9.67 -10.80 17.80
C PRO A 11 10.74 -11.30 16.82
N ALA A 12 10.30 -11.88 15.70
CA ALA A 12 11.19 -12.30 14.64
C ALA A 12 11.99 -11.09 14.17
N LYS A 13 13.31 -11.25 13.96
CA LYS A 13 14.16 -10.16 13.44
C LYS A 13 13.55 -9.66 12.11
N LYS A 14 12.97 -8.46 12.13
CA LYS A 14 12.24 -7.86 10.99
C LYS A 14 13.08 -7.74 9.70
N ARG A 15 14.41 -7.83 9.81
CA ARG A 15 15.38 -7.48 8.76
C ARG A 15 15.34 -8.36 7.50
N TYR A 16 14.77 -9.57 7.56
CA TYR A 16 14.66 -10.47 6.40
C TYR A 16 13.22 -10.67 5.89
N HIS A 17 12.24 -9.95 6.44
CA HIS A 17 10.86 -10.09 5.99
C HIS A 17 10.68 -9.43 4.63
N ARG A 18 10.09 -10.16 3.69
CA ARG A 18 9.73 -9.65 2.37
C ARG A 18 8.27 -9.23 2.39
N LYS A 19 8.00 -8.02 1.93
CA LYS A 19 6.66 -7.51 1.68
C LYS A 19 6.32 -7.70 0.19
N PRO A 20 5.06 -7.57 -0.22
CA PRO A 20 4.71 -7.55 -1.63
C PRO A 20 5.52 -6.50 -2.41
N SER A 21 5.84 -6.80 -3.66
CA SER A 21 6.72 -5.97 -4.47
C SER A 21 6.10 -4.60 -4.71
N SER A 22 6.84 -3.54 -4.35
CA SER A 22 6.46 -2.16 -4.61
C SER A 22 7.70 -1.27 -4.58
N VAL A 23 7.68 -0.16 -5.32
CA VAL A 23 8.74 0.85 -5.28
C VAL A 23 8.16 2.25 -5.33
N LEU A 24 8.70 3.16 -4.53
CA LEU A 24 8.42 4.59 -4.62
C LEU A 24 9.47 5.23 -5.53
N LEU A 25 9.02 5.90 -6.58
CA LEU A 25 9.86 6.71 -7.46
C LEU A 25 9.60 8.19 -7.17
N GLU A 26 10.67 8.92 -6.88
CA GLU A 26 10.60 10.36 -6.60
C GLU A 26 11.41 11.12 -7.64
N ALA A 27 10.77 12.08 -8.31
CA ALA A 27 11.39 12.90 -9.34
C ALA A 27 10.86 14.34 -9.25
N GLY A 28 11.66 15.23 -8.64
CA GLY A 28 11.24 16.61 -8.40
C GLY A 28 10.04 16.67 -7.45
N LYS A 29 8.90 17.15 -7.95
CA LYS A 29 7.64 17.23 -7.17
C LYS A 29 6.72 16.01 -7.36
N GLU A 30 7.14 15.04 -8.16
CA GLU A 30 6.36 13.83 -8.43
C GLU A 30 6.79 12.70 -7.51
N SER A 31 5.81 12.08 -6.85
CA SER A 31 5.99 10.85 -6.06
C SER A 31 5.05 9.78 -6.62
N ILE A 32 5.64 8.78 -7.27
CA ILE A 32 4.96 7.73 -8.03
C ILE A 32 5.15 6.39 -7.30
N LEU A 33 4.06 5.75 -6.89
CA LEU A 33 4.12 4.41 -6.31
C LEU A 33 3.90 3.37 -7.42
N ILE A 34 4.88 2.50 -7.66
CA ILE A 34 4.71 1.31 -8.50
C ILE A 34 4.24 0.15 -7.62
N ASP A 35 3.06 -0.36 -7.95
CA ASP A 35 2.31 -1.38 -7.21
C ASP A 35 1.95 -1.00 -5.77
N ALA A 36 0.78 -1.42 -5.34
CA ALA A 36 0.16 -1.02 -4.07
C ALA A 36 -0.17 -2.25 -3.21
N GLY A 37 0.77 -3.19 -3.17
CA GLY A 37 0.60 -4.48 -2.52
C GLY A 37 0.61 -4.45 -0.99
N THR A 38 1.17 -3.42 -0.37
CA THR A 38 1.29 -3.40 1.10
C THR A 38 0.01 -2.87 1.76
N ALA A 39 -0.39 -3.43 2.90
CA ALA A 39 -1.60 -3.00 3.61
C ALA A 39 -1.45 -1.67 4.39
N ASP A 40 -0.22 -1.27 4.74
CA ASP A 40 0.06 -0.10 5.56
C ASP A 40 0.24 1.21 4.76
N LEU A 41 -0.22 1.26 3.49
CA LEU A 41 -0.03 2.43 2.62
C LEU A 41 -0.61 3.72 3.21
N ALA A 42 -1.81 3.66 3.79
CA ALA A 42 -2.45 4.81 4.41
C ALA A 42 -1.64 5.41 5.58
N ASN A 43 -0.82 4.60 6.25
CA ASN A 43 0.07 5.06 7.33
C ASN A 43 1.40 5.62 6.79
N ARG A 44 1.79 5.26 5.58
CA ARG A 44 3.07 5.68 4.96
C ARG A 44 2.93 6.93 4.12
N PHE A 45 1.78 7.12 3.50
CA PHE A 45 1.54 8.16 2.52
C PHE A 45 0.41 9.07 2.99
N PRO A 46 0.73 10.25 3.53
CA PRO A 46 -0.26 11.27 3.86
C PRO A 46 -1.10 11.69 2.64
N ILE A 47 -2.27 12.28 2.91
CA ILE A 47 -3.16 12.76 1.86
C ILE A 47 -2.41 13.71 0.92
N GLY A 48 -2.40 13.37 -0.37
CA GLY A 48 -1.76 14.17 -1.41
C GLY A 48 -0.24 14.02 -1.50
N SER A 49 0.39 13.11 -0.75
CA SER A 49 1.82 12.83 -0.88
C SER A 49 2.17 11.98 -2.10
N LEU A 50 1.18 11.28 -2.68
CA LEU A 50 1.34 10.51 -3.92
C LEU A 50 0.73 11.29 -5.08
N SER A 51 1.52 11.47 -6.14
CA SER A 51 1.06 12.06 -7.39
C SER A 51 0.27 11.07 -8.25
N ARG A 52 0.67 9.78 -8.23
CA ARG A 52 -0.01 8.68 -8.94
C ARG A 52 0.41 7.31 -8.43
N ILE A 53 -0.36 6.29 -8.81
CA ILE A 53 -0.01 4.88 -8.65
C ILE A 53 0.11 4.25 -10.04
N LEU A 54 1.18 3.49 -10.29
CA LEU A 54 1.39 2.70 -11.49
C LEU A 54 1.27 1.22 -11.14
N LEU A 55 0.28 0.53 -11.70
CA LEU A 55 0.10 -0.91 -11.51
C LEU A 55 0.71 -1.68 -12.68
N THR A 56 1.55 -2.66 -12.35
CA THR A 56 2.10 -3.60 -13.33
C THR A 56 1.02 -4.57 -13.82
N HIS A 57 0.21 -5.08 -12.89
CA HIS A 57 -0.94 -5.95 -13.12
C HIS A 57 -1.88 -5.94 -11.90
N TYR A 58 -2.93 -6.77 -11.91
CA TYR A 58 -4.03 -6.71 -10.93
C TYR A 58 -4.13 -7.97 -10.06
N TYR A 59 -3.04 -8.69 -9.84
CA TYR A 59 -3.02 -9.72 -8.80
C TYR A 59 -3.03 -9.08 -7.42
N VAL A 60 -3.61 -9.82 -6.45
CA VAL A 60 -3.97 -9.30 -5.12
C VAL A 60 -2.77 -8.73 -4.40
N ASP A 61 -1.61 -9.36 -4.51
CA ASP A 61 -0.35 -8.90 -3.92
C ASP A 61 0.19 -7.60 -4.53
N HIS A 62 -0.37 -7.11 -5.64
CA HIS A 62 -0.04 -5.81 -6.22
C HIS A 62 -1.13 -4.73 -5.98
N VAL A 63 -2.33 -5.10 -5.52
CA VAL A 63 -3.46 -4.15 -5.38
C VAL A 63 -4.15 -4.16 -4.02
N GLN A 64 -3.87 -5.12 -3.13
CA GLN A 64 -4.62 -5.28 -1.86
C GLN A 64 -4.58 -4.03 -0.96
N GLY A 65 -3.53 -3.20 -1.04
CA GLY A 65 -3.44 -1.94 -0.31
C GLY A 65 -4.53 -0.94 -0.67
N PHE A 66 -5.15 -1.07 -1.85
CA PHE A 66 -6.28 -0.23 -2.27
C PHE A 66 -7.50 -0.39 -1.35
N VAL A 67 -7.69 -1.55 -0.72
CA VAL A 67 -8.81 -1.77 0.22
C VAL A 67 -8.75 -0.80 1.40
N HIS A 68 -7.55 -0.36 1.78
CA HIS A 68 -7.33 0.62 2.84
C HIS A 68 -7.41 2.07 2.33
N LEU A 69 -6.90 2.35 1.14
CA LEU A 69 -6.91 3.70 0.56
C LEU A 69 -8.29 4.17 0.10
N ARG A 70 -9.16 3.25 -0.39
CA ARG A 70 -10.43 3.61 -1.04
C ARG A 70 -11.44 4.39 -0.19
N TRP A 71 -11.23 4.47 1.13
CA TRP A 71 -12.07 5.21 2.07
C TRP A 71 -11.55 6.63 2.35
N GLY A 72 -10.44 7.00 1.71
CA GLY A 72 -9.91 8.35 1.73
C GLY A 72 -10.93 9.39 1.26
N CYS A 73 -10.75 10.63 1.69
CA CYS A 73 -11.67 11.73 1.42
C CYS A 73 -10.91 12.89 0.78
N ASN A 74 -11.59 13.60 -0.14
CA ASN A 74 -11.16 14.89 -0.69
C ASN A 74 -9.97 14.91 -1.67
N LYS A 75 -9.20 13.82 -1.83
CA LYS A 75 -8.21 13.72 -2.91
C LYS A 75 -8.31 12.41 -3.68
N THR A 76 -8.17 12.52 -4.99
CA THR A 76 -8.15 11.40 -5.93
C THR A 76 -6.72 11.18 -6.41
N ILE A 77 -6.20 9.97 -6.23
CA ILE A 77 -4.91 9.53 -6.79
C ILE A 77 -5.18 8.86 -8.13
N PRO A 78 -4.61 9.34 -9.24
CA PRO A 78 -4.72 8.67 -10.53
C PRO A 78 -3.97 7.32 -10.51
N VAL A 79 -4.57 6.32 -11.14
CA VAL A 79 -4.02 4.96 -11.28
C VAL A 79 -3.77 4.67 -12.75
N ASN A 80 -2.50 4.47 -13.10
CA ASN A 80 -2.06 4.06 -14.43
C ASN A 80 -1.82 2.55 -14.45
N GLY A 81 -2.19 1.88 -15.55
CA GLY A 81 -2.04 0.43 -15.71
C GLY A 81 -2.99 -0.10 -16.80
N ARG A 82 -2.86 -1.38 -17.15
CA ARG A 82 -3.69 -1.99 -18.22
C ARG A 82 -5.15 -2.28 -17.83
N GLY A 83 -5.55 -2.05 -16.59
CA GLY A 83 -6.88 -2.42 -16.10
C GLY A 83 -7.87 -1.26 -16.04
N ARG A 84 -9.02 -1.55 -15.43
CA ARG A 84 -10.17 -0.64 -15.36
C ARG A 84 -10.10 0.36 -14.20
N ILE A 85 -9.31 0.10 -13.16
CA ILE A 85 -9.13 1.05 -12.05
C ILE A 85 -8.33 2.23 -12.58
N LYS A 86 -8.96 3.41 -12.67
CA LYS A 86 -8.36 4.66 -13.16
C LYS A 86 -7.96 5.62 -12.06
N SER A 87 -8.50 5.44 -10.86
CA SER A 87 -8.19 6.25 -9.71
C SER A 87 -8.61 5.56 -8.41
N ILE A 88 -8.09 6.08 -7.28
CA ILE A 88 -8.50 5.73 -5.93
C ILE A 88 -8.49 6.95 -5.04
N CYS A 89 -9.33 7.00 -4.01
CA CYS A 89 -9.30 8.07 -3.02
C CYS A 89 -8.05 7.97 -2.13
N SER A 90 -7.59 9.11 -1.64
CA SER A 90 -6.50 9.26 -0.66
C SER A 90 -7.01 9.81 0.66
#